data_AF-A0A3D1PEC2-F1
#
_entry.id   AF-A0A3D1PEC2-F1
#
_cell.length_a   1.000
_cell.length_b   1.000
_cell.length_c   1.000
_cell.angle_alpha   90.00
_cell.angle_beta   90.00
_cell.angle_gamma   90.00
#
_symmetry.space_group_name_H-M   'P 1'
#
loop_
_entity.id
_entity.type
_entity.pdbx_description
1 polymer ?
#
loop_
_entity_poly.entity_id
_entity_poly.type
_entity_poly.pdbx_seq_one_letter_code
_entity_poly.pdbx_strand_id
1 'polypeptide(L)'
;CVPNYILSKFPNVKFTGLNLSHEQCEYIRNKMQDSESYLSSGRFTLHEGDLNDAKFETKFDKILSIGVFCHVGNLTQSFEKLATFLKDDGKVFIHIITVRTPNNISSAFTHKYIFPHGRFWNYDAVPSHNRDLKTIKRWYLNGSNYSQTFANWLKNFDDNQATVKDLNYGMDYAKFRRIWRFYLIWFVRNFASCDGEYNGNGQYLMVHS
;
A
#
# COMPACT_ATOMS: atom_id res chain seq x y z
N CYS A 1 5.07 -0.59 11.78
CA CYS A 1 4.50 0.05 10.57
C CYS A 1 5.51 1.03 9.98
N VAL A 2 5.35 1.44 8.71
CA VAL A 2 6.26 2.37 8.00
C VAL A 2 6.60 3.65 8.79
N PRO A 3 5.63 4.40 9.35
CA PRO A 3 5.95 5.61 10.12
C PRO A 3 6.83 5.33 11.34
N ASN A 4 6.55 4.24 12.07
CA ASN A 4 7.36 3.85 13.22
C ASN A 4 8.82 3.55 12.84
N TYR A 5 9.03 2.85 11.72
CA TYR A 5 10.38 2.59 11.20
C TYR A 5 11.10 3.89 10.82
N ILE A 6 10.45 4.79 10.08
CA ILE A 6 11.05 6.07 9.67
C ILE A 6 11.41 6.91 10.90
N LEU A 7 10.51 7.04 11.87
CA LEU A 7 10.76 7.82 13.08
C LEU A 7 11.87 7.24 13.96
N SER A 8 12.10 5.92 13.90
CA SER A 8 13.22 5.24 14.59
C SER A 8 14.58 5.52 13.95
N LYS A 9 14.62 5.77 12.64
CA LYS A 9 15.87 5.97 11.88
C LYS A 9 16.21 7.43 11.67
N PHE A 10 15.22 8.30 11.63
CA PHE A 10 15.37 9.73 11.32
C PHE A 10 14.82 10.59 12.47
N PRO A 11 15.66 10.95 13.46
CA PRO A 11 15.21 11.61 14.68
C PRO A 11 14.64 13.02 14.46
N ASN A 12 15.05 13.69 13.38
CA ASN A 12 14.63 15.06 13.06
C ASN A 12 13.40 15.12 12.13
N VAL A 13 12.87 13.98 11.69
CA VAL A 13 11.69 13.95 10.82
C VAL A 13 10.43 14.15 11.63
N LYS A 14 9.55 15.03 11.16
CA LYS A 14 8.12 15.05 11.50
C LYS A 14 7.37 14.26 10.43
N PHE A 15 6.44 13.42 10.84
CA PHE A 15 5.78 12.48 9.94
C PHE A 15 4.26 12.55 10.09
N THR A 16 3.56 12.80 8.98
CA THR A 16 2.11 12.73 8.92
C THR A 16 1.68 11.45 8.21
N GLY A 17 0.91 10.61 8.88
CA GLY A 17 0.27 9.43 8.28
C GLY A 17 -1.15 9.77 7.83
N LEU A 18 -1.52 9.38 6.61
CA LEU A 18 -2.90 9.42 6.10
C LEU A 18 -3.41 7.99 5.96
N ASN A 19 -4.57 7.68 6.52
CA ASN A 19 -5.19 6.36 6.40
C ASN A 19 -6.71 6.45 6.41
N LEU A 20 -7.38 5.69 5.56
CA LEU A 20 -8.84 5.66 5.44
C LEU A 20 -9.49 4.67 6.42
N SER A 21 -8.81 3.59 6.80
CA SER A 21 -9.41 2.55 7.65
C SER A 21 -9.43 2.99 9.12
N HIS A 22 -10.64 3.06 9.67
CA HIS A 22 -10.87 3.38 11.07
C HIS A 22 -10.15 2.40 12.01
N GLU A 23 -10.22 1.09 11.74
CA GLU A 23 -9.60 0.04 12.55
C GLU A 23 -8.07 0.16 12.56
N GLN A 24 -7.46 0.51 11.42
CA GLN A 24 -6.03 0.76 11.34
C GLN A 24 -5.66 2.06 12.07
N CYS A 25 -6.49 3.09 11.99
CA CYS A 25 -6.30 4.34 12.71
C CYS A 25 -6.37 4.12 14.23
N GLU A 26 -7.35 3.36 14.73
CA GLU A 26 -7.45 2.97 16.14
C GLU A 26 -6.22 2.19 16.60
N TYR A 27 -5.76 1.21 15.81
CA TYR A 27 -4.51 0.51 16.10
C TYR A 27 -3.31 1.47 16.20
N ILE A 28 -3.21 2.43 15.28
CA ILE A 28 -2.14 3.42 15.28
C ILE A 28 -2.27 4.36 16.50
N ARG A 29 -3.47 4.82 16.85
CA ARG A 29 -3.72 5.64 18.05
C ARG A 29 -3.29 4.92 19.33
N ASN A 30 -3.61 3.63 19.45
CA ASN A 30 -3.12 2.80 20.56
C ASN A 30 -1.58 2.75 20.58
N LYS A 31 -0.94 2.59 19.42
CA LYS A 31 0.53 2.66 19.30
C LYS A 31 1.13 4.05 19.52
N MET A 32 0.34 5.12 19.50
CA MET A 32 0.80 6.45 19.88
C MET A 32 0.80 6.66 21.41
N GLN A 33 0.07 5.84 22.17
CA GLN A 33 0.09 5.86 23.64
C GLN A 33 1.18 4.96 24.25
N ASP A 34 1.71 4.03 23.44
CA ASP A 34 2.77 3.10 23.82
C ASP A 34 4.13 3.83 23.85
N SER A 35 4.75 3.94 25.03
CA SER A 35 6.02 4.65 25.22
C SER A 35 7.20 3.97 24.54
N GLU A 36 7.11 2.67 24.20
CA GLU A 36 8.13 1.95 23.44
C GLU A 36 8.01 2.19 21.93
N SER A 37 6.88 2.74 21.48
CA SER A 37 6.61 3.04 20.07
C SER A 37 7.13 4.43 19.70
N TYR A 38 7.84 4.54 18.57
CA TYR A 38 8.30 5.83 18.06
C TYR A 38 7.15 6.75 17.62
N LEU A 39 5.93 6.22 17.48
CA LEU A 39 4.74 7.02 17.19
C LEU A 39 4.34 7.91 18.38
N SER A 40 4.76 7.59 19.61
CA SER A 40 4.51 8.42 20.81
C SER A 40 5.46 9.63 20.93
N SER A 41 6.42 9.78 20.01
CA SER A 41 7.49 10.80 20.09
C SER A 41 7.06 12.26 19.95
N GLY A 42 5.76 12.55 19.78
CA GLY A 42 5.24 13.89 19.47
C GLY A 42 5.60 14.41 18.06
N ARG A 43 6.34 13.63 17.27
CA ARG A 43 6.72 13.94 15.88
C ARG A 43 5.80 13.28 14.84
N PHE A 44 4.82 12.49 15.30
CA PHE A 44 3.87 11.80 14.44
C PHE A 44 2.48 12.42 14.55
N THR A 45 1.85 12.64 13.39
CA THR A 45 0.45 13.08 13.31
C THR A 45 -0.31 12.08 12.45
N LEU A 46 -1.44 11.59 12.95
CA LEU A 46 -2.34 10.71 12.18
C LEU A 46 -3.53 11.53 11.66
N HIS A 47 -3.77 11.44 10.35
CA HIS A 47 -4.97 11.93 9.69
C HIS A 47 -5.79 10.72 9.22
N GLU A 48 -6.99 10.58 9.75
CA GLU A 48 -7.95 9.57 9.31
C GLU A 48 -8.83 10.18 8.20
N GLY A 49 -8.76 9.65 6.99
CA GLY A 49 -9.49 10.18 5.85
C GLY A 49 -9.05 9.62 4.49
N ASP A 50 -9.81 9.98 3.45
CA ASP A 50 -9.54 9.62 2.06
C ASP A 50 -8.51 10.58 1.42
N LEU A 51 -7.63 10.06 0.57
CA LEU A 51 -6.67 10.86 -0.20
C LEU A 51 -7.33 11.94 -1.06
N ASN A 52 -8.48 11.63 -1.65
CA ASN A 52 -9.20 12.54 -2.54
C ASN A 52 -9.70 13.77 -1.77
N ASP A 53 -10.14 13.58 -0.52
CA ASP A 53 -10.73 14.63 0.31
C ASP A 53 -9.74 15.30 1.26
N ALA A 54 -8.61 14.66 1.55
CA ALA A 54 -7.61 15.15 2.48
C ALA A 54 -7.17 16.59 2.17
N LYS A 55 -6.97 17.37 3.23
CA LYS A 55 -6.45 18.75 3.15
C LYS A 55 -5.40 18.93 4.22
N PHE A 56 -4.29 19.55 3.84
CA PHE A 56 -3.20 19.88 4.74
C PHE A 56 -2.87 21.36 4.59
N GLU A 57 -2.72 22.06 5.72
CA GLU A 57 -2.29 23.46 5.74
C GLU A 57 -0.80 23.61 5.40
N THR A 58 -0.04 22.54 5.57
CA THR A 58 1.41 22.51 5.30
C THR A 58 1.71 21.61 4.10
N LYS A 59 2.77 21.98 3.37
CA LYS A 59 3.34 21.17 2.29
C LYS A 59 4.48 20.29 2.81
N PHE A 60 4.67 19.13 2.19
CA PHE A 60 5.65 18.13 2.58
C PHE A 60 6.91 18.17 1.69
N ASP A 61 8.07 17.95 2.31
CA ASP A 61 9.34 17.76 1.60
C ASP A 61 9.39 16.41 0.87
N LYS A 62 8.72 15.40 1.45
CA LYS A 62 8.65 14.03 0.90
C LYS A 62 7.28 13.43 1.15
N ILE A 63 6.72 12.79 0.12
CA ILE A 63 5.51 11.98 0.22
C ILE A 63 5.87 10.53 -0.10
N LEU A 64 5.45 9.60 0.73
CA LEU A 64 5.60 8.17 0.50
C LEU A 64 4.22 7.51 0.41
N SER A 65 3.96 6.80 -0.67
CA SER A 65 2.76 5.99 -0.85
C SER A 65 3.14 4.55 -1.11
N ILE A 66 2.74 3.64 -0.22
CA ILE A 66 3.08 2.21 -0.29
C ILE A 66 1.79 1.40 -0.35
N GLY A 67 1.51 0.80 -1.50
CA GLY A 67 0.36 -0.10 -1.68
C GLY A 67 -1.01 0.59 -1.72
N VAL A 68 -1.07 1.90 -1.92
CA VAL A 68 -2.35 2.64 -1.99
C VAL A 68 -2.89 2.72 -3.42
N PHE A 69 -2.01 2.93 -4.41
CA PHE A 69 -2.42 3.26 -5.76
C PHE A 69 -3.08 2.12 -6.54
N CYS A 70 -3.05 0.87 -6.04
CA CYS A 70 -3.88 -0.23 -6.58
C CYS A 70 -5.38 -0.05 -6.31
N HIS A 71 -5.74 0.88 -5.40
CA HIS A 71 -7.10 1.25 -5.05
C HIS A 71 -7.52 2.61 -5.65
N VAL A 72 -6.60 3.32 -6.30
CA VAL A 72 -6.89 4.59 -6.98
C VAL A 72 -7.48 4.30 -8.37
N GLY A 73 -8.61 4.91 -8.67
CA GLY A 73 -9.27 4.80 -9.98
C GLY A 73 -8.70 5.75 -11.05
N ASN A 74 -8.18 6.92 -10.64
CA ASN A 74 -7.77 8.01 -11.52
C ASN A 74 -6.39 8.56 -11.13
N LEU A 75 -5.34 8.14 -11.85
CA LEU A 75 -3.97 8.59 -11.59
C LEU A 75 -3.79 10.10 -11.80
N THR A 76 -4.43 10.67 -12.83
CA THR A 76 -4.33 12.11 -13.13
C THR A 76 -4.80 12.96 -11.94
N GLN A 77 -6.01 12.68 -11.43
CA GLN A 77 -6.55 13.42 -10.28
C GLN A 77 -5.74 13.19 -9.01
N SER A 78 -5.27 11.96 -8.77
CA SER A 78 -4.44 11.68 -7.60
C SER A 78 -3.07 12.36 -7.67
N PHE A 79 -2.46 12.48 -8.85
CA PHE A 79 -1.18 13.18 -9.01
C PHE A 79 -1.34 14.69 -8.87
N GLU A 80 -2.41 15.26 -9.40
CA GLU A 80 -2.81 16.65 -9.15
C GLU A 80 -2.94 16.91 -7.64
N LYS A 81 -3.67 16.05 -6.94
CA LYS A 81 -3.84 16.14 -5.48
C LYS A 81 -2.50 16.07 -4.75
N LEU A 82 -1.65 15.09 -5.07
CA LEU A 82 -0.33 14.94 -4.45
C LEU A 82 0.58 16.15 -4.72
N ALA A 83 0.52 16.75 -5.92
CA ALA A 83 1.26 17.96 -6.24
C ALA A 83 0.84 19.12 -5.31
N THR A 84 -0.45 19.26 -4.97
CA THR A 84 -0.89 20.31 -4.03
C THR A 84 -0.28 20.18 -2.63
N PHE A 85 0.06 18.96 -2.21
CA PHE A 85 0.66 18.67 -0.91
C PHE A 85 2.18 18.80 -0.92
N LEU A 86 2.82 18.92 -2.09
CA LEU A 86 4.26 18.84 -2.24
C LEU A 86 4.89 20.23 -2.30
N LYS A 87 5.99 20.45 -1.57
CA LYS A 87 6.84 21.63 -1.74
C LYS A 87 7.47 21.65 -3.13
N ASP A 88 7.91 22.81 -3.59
CA ASP A 88 8.42 23.01 -4.95
C ASP A 88 9.63 22.11 -5.29
N ASP A 89 10.49 21.81 -4.31
CA ASP A 89 11.65 20.91 -4.42
C ASP A 89 11.40 19.49 -3.87
N GLY A 90 10.15 19.23 -3.46
CA GLY A 90 9.73 18.02 -2.81
C GLY A 90 9.78 16.79 -3.72
N LYS A 91 9.72 15.61 -3.11
CA LYS A 91 9.75 14.32 -3.84
C LYS A 91 8.60 13.41 -3.43
N VAL A 92 8.01 12.74 -4.40
CA VAL A 92 7.01 11.69 -4.17
C VAL A 92 7.64 10.33 -4.50
N PHE A 93 7.45 9.36 -3.62
CA PHE A 93 7.78 7.97 -3.87
C PHE A 93 6.50 7.13 -3.84
N ILE A 94 6.22 6.45 -4.95
CA ILE A 94 5.08 5.54 -5.08
C ILE A 94 5.60 4.11 -5.24
N HIS A 95 5.17 3.21 -4.35
CA HIS A 95 5.28 1.76 -4.49
C HIS A 95 3.90 1.17 -4.73
N ILE A 96 3.74 0.44 -5.84
CA ILE A 96 2.46 -0.11 -6.28
C ILE A 96 2.66 -1.48 -6.93
N ILE A 97 1.71 -2.39 -6.76
CA ILE A 97 1.65 -3.62 -7.54
C ILE A 97 1.35 -3.26 -9.00
N THR A 98 2.14 -3.82 -9.92
CA THR A 98 2.02 -3.58 -11.36
C THR A 98 2.05 -4.88 -12.14
N VAL A 99 1.55 -4.83 -13.38
CA VAL A 99 1.61 -5.91 -14.35
C VAL A 99 2.32 -5.43 -15.61
N ARG A 100 3.06 -6.32 -16.29
CA ARG A 100 3.78 -5.96 -17.52
C ARG A 100 2.92 -6.06 -18.79
N THR A 101 1.77 -6.73 -18.73
CA THR A 101 0.89 -6.91 -19.88
C THR A 101 -0.29 -5.94 -19.87
N PRO A 102 -0.95 -5.69 -21.02
CA PRO A 102 -2.05 -4.72 -21.12
C PRO A 102 -3.39 -5.16 -20.47
N ASN A 103 -3.53 -6.44 -20.08
CA ASN A 103 -4.82 -6.99 -19.63
C ASN A 103 -4.93 -7.01 -18.10
N ASN A 104 -5.45 -5.89 -17.58
CA ASN A 104 -5.53 -5.49 -16.17
C ASN A 104 -6.83 -5.92 -15.46
N ILE A 105 -7.18 -7.21 -15.47
CA ILE A 105 -8.36 -7.65 -14.73
C ILE A 105 -7.94 -8.53 -13.55
N SER A 106 -8.13 -7.97 -12.35
CA SER A 106 -8.18 -8.70 -11.09
C SER A 106 -9.07 -9.94 -11.29
N SER A 107 -8.60 -11.14 -10.92
CA SER A 107 -9.36 -12.38 -11.09
C SER A 107 -10.81 -12.23 -10.60
N ALA A 108 -11.77 -12.95 -11.19
CA ALA A 108 -13.17 -12.88 -10.76
C ALA A 108 -13.33 -13.19 -9.25
N PHE A 109 -12.49 -14.06 -8.70
CA PHE A 109 -12.42 -14.32 -7.26
C PHE A 109 -12.00 -13.07 -6.47
N THR A 110 -10.87 -12.45 -6.84
CA THR A 110 -10.34 -11.28 -6.12
C THR A 110 -11.28 -10.09 -6.22
N HIS A 111 -11.89 -9.86 -7.39
CA HIS A 111 -12.90 -8.82 -7.55
C HIS A 111 -14.15 -9.08 -6.68
N LYS A 112 -14.62 -10.33 -6.59
CA LYS A 112 -15.83 -10.67 -5.84
C LYS A 112 -15.63 -10.69 -4.32
N TYR A 113 -14.49 -11.17 -3.84
CA TYR A 113 -14.31 -11.53 -2.43
C TYR A 113 -13.24 -10.73 -1.68
N ILE A 114 -12.28 -10.10 -2.36
CA ILE A 114 -11.10 -9.52 -1.70
C ILE A 114 -11.00 -8.02 -1.95
N PHE A 115 -10.84 -7.61 -3.21
CA PHE A 115 -10.69 -6.22 -3.62
C PHE A 115 -11.68 -5.88 -4.74
N PRO A 116 -12.96 -5.64 -4.40
CA PRO A 116 -13.91 -5.05 -5.34
C PRO A 116 -13.30 -3.79 -5.95
N HIS A 117 -13.36 -3.67 -7.28
CA HIS A 117 -12.79 -2.54 -8.05
C HIS A 117 -11.27 -2.35 -7.94
N GLY A 118 -10.54 -3.24 -7.25
CA GLY A 118 -9.08 -3.22 -7.21
C GLY A 118 -8.48 -3.50 -8.59
N ARG A 119 -7.40 -2.79 -8.93
CA ARG A 119 -6.75 -2.90 -10.23
C ARG A 119 -5.24 -3.03 -10.11
N PHE A 120 -4.65 -3.79 -11.03
CA PHE A 120 -3.22 -3.72 -11.31
C PHE A 120 -3.01 -2.75 -12.45
N TRP A 121 -2.15 -1.78 -12.22
CA TRP A 121 -1.77 -0.84 -13.27
C TRP A 121 -0.68 -1.47 -14.12
N ASN A 122 -0.68 -1.14 -15.42
CA ASN A 122 0.46 -1.44 -16.25
C ASN A 122 1.69 -0.72 -15.69
N TYR A 123 2.87 -1.34 -15.76
CA TYR A 123 4.12 -0.76 -15.25
C TYR A 123 4.45 0.64 -15.84
N ASP A 124 4.03 0.92 -17.07
CA ASP A 124 4.24 2.22 -17.71
C ASP A 124 3.11 3.23 -17.44
N ALA A 125 2.06 2.85 -16.69
CA ALA A 125 0.94 3.74 -16.40
C ALA A 125 1.34 4.94 -15.53
N VAL A 126 2.16 4.75 -14.49
CA VAL A 126 2.60 5.88 -13.64
C VAL A 126 3.46 6.88 -14.43
N PRO A 127 4.52 6.45 -15.17
CA PRO A 127 5.32 7.36 -15.97
C PRO A 127 4.58 8.08 -17.09
N SER A 128 3.51 7.48 -17.65
CA SER A 128 2.72 8.12 -18.71
C SER A 128 1.81 9.25 -18.21
N HIS A 129 1.58 9.34 -16.90
CA HIS A 129 0.81 10.42 -16.28
C HIS A 129 1.79 11.45 -15.70
N ASN A 130 2.19 12.41 -16.53
CA ASN A 130 3.26 13.37 -16.23
C ASN A 130 2.82 14.84 -16.20
N ARG A 131 1.52 15.11 -16.08
CA ARG A 131 0.97 16.48 -16.10
C ARG A 131 1.44 17.32 -14.90
N ASP A 132 1.16 16.84 -13.69
CA ASP A 132 1.43 17.57 -12.44
C ASP A 132 2.69 17.07 -11.72
N LEU A 133 2.98 15.77 -11.86
CA LEU A 133 4.17 15.12 -11.32
C LEU A 133 4.84 14.30 -12.42
N LYS A 134 6.16 14.45 -12.59
CA LYS A 134 6.95 13.65 -13.54
C LYS A 134 7.80 12.61 -12.83
N THR A 135 7.83 11.40 -13.40
CA THR A 135 8.73 10.34 -12.93
C THR A 135 10.17 10.64 -13.36
N ILE A 136 11.10 10.71 -12.40
CA ILE A 136 12.53 10.94 -12.64
C ILE A 136 13.38 9.68 -12.48
N LYS A 137 12.89 8.69 -11.71
CA LYS A 137 13.50 7.36 -11.60
C LYS A 137 12.40 6.32 -11.42
N ARG A 138 12.61 5.14 -11.97
CA ARG A 138 11.70 4.00 -11.82
C ARG A 138 12.46 2.70 -11.64
N TRP A 139 11.88 1.81 -10.87
CA TRP A 139 12.40 0.46 -10.63
C TRP A 139 11.27 -0.54 -10.74
N TYR A 140 11.58 -1.72 -11.29
CA TYR A 140 10.69 -2.86 -11.27
C TYR A 140 11.27 -3.89 -10.32
N LEU A 141 10.43 -4.38 -9.41
CA LEU A 141 10.78 -5.49 -8.54
C LEU A 141 10.01 -6.72 -8.99
N ASN A 142 10.74 -7.78 -9.33
CA ASN A 142 10.20 -9.07 -9.74
C ASN A 142 9.22 -9.63 -8.69
N GLY A 143 8.11 -10.19 -9.15
CA GLY A 143 7.02 -10.69 -8.32
C GLY A 143 7.38 -11.81 -7.36
N SER A 144 8.50 -12.50 -7.57
CA SER A 144 8.97 -13.56 -6.67
C SER A 144 9.09 -13.09 -5.22
N ASN A 145 9.32 -11.79 -4.98
CA ASN A 145 9.33 -11.21 -3.65
C ASN A 145 7.95 -11.31 -2.94
N TYR A 146 6.87 -10.96 -3.63
CA TYR A 146 5.50 -11.07 -3.13
C TYR A 146 5.07 -12.53 -3.10
N SER A 147 5.45 -13.35 -4.06
CA SER A 147 5.19 -14.79 -4.01
C SER A 147 5.71 -15.41 -2.71
N GLN A 148 6.96 -15.11 -2.33
CA GLN A 148 7.56 -15.54 -1.06
C GLN A 148 6.83 -14.94 0.14
N THR A 149 6.43 -13.67 0.06
CA THR A 149 5.67 -13.00 1.12
C THR A 149 4.33 -13.69 1.38
N PHE A 150 3.56 -13.97 0.32
CA PHE A 150 2.29 -14.68 0.41
C PHE A 150 2.46 -16.13 0.89
N ALA A 151 3.55 -16.81 0.51
CA ALA A 151 3.84 -18.16 0.97
C ALA A 151 4.12 -18.18 2.49
N ASN A 152 4.90 -17.22 2.97
CA ASN A 152 5.19 -17.05 4.39
C ASN A 152 3.92 -16.66 5.18
N TRP A 153 3.07 -15.79 4.62
CA TRP A 153 1.79 -15.46 5.25
C TRP A 153 0.84 -16.65 5.30
N LEU A 154 0.79 -17.48 4.25
CA LEU A 154 -0.01 -18.71 4.24
C LEU A 154 0.47 -19.68 5.31
N LYS A 155 1.78 -19.92 5.38
CA LYS A 155 2.38 -20.76 6.41
C LYS A 155 2.08 -20.24 7.81
N ASN A 156 2.33 -18.96 8.08
CA ASN A 156 2.05 -18.35 9.37
C ASN A 156 0.57 -18.44 9.75
N PHE A 157 -0.33 -18.21 8.79
CA PHE A 157 -1.75 -18.36 9.01
C PHE A 157 -2.11 -19.80 9.39
N ASP A 158 -1.61 -20.80 8.65
CA ASP A 158 -1.89 -22.22 8.89
C ASP A 158 -1.26 -22.76 10.18
N ASP A 159 -0.12 -22.23 10.61
CA ASP A 159 0.54 -22.65 11.85
C ASP A 159 -0.13 -22.07 13.11
N ASN A 160 -0.83 -20.93 13.00
CA ASN A 160 -1.39 -20.20 14.14
C ASN A 160 -2.91 -20.36 14.29
N GLN A 161 -3.45 -21.49 13.85
CA GLN A 161 -4.90 -21.75 13.86
C GLN A 161 -5.51 -21.75 15.27
N ALA A 162 -4.71 -22.06 16.29
CA ALA A 162 -5.15 -22.02 17.69
C ALA A 162 -5.61 -20.62 18.11
N THR A 163 -4.95 -19.56 17.62
CA THR A 163 -5.28 -18.16 17.91
C THR A 163 -6.26 -17.59 16.90
N VAL A 164 -6.01 -17.85 15.62
CA VAL A 164 -6.72 -17.23 14.50
C VAL A 164 -8.19 -17.67 14.44
N LYS A 165 -8.51 -18.92 14.79
CA LYS A 165 -9.88 -19.46 14.65
C LYS A 165 -10.94 -18.72 15.48
N ASP A 166 -10.54 -18.12 16.60
CA ASP A 166 -11.46 -17.53 17.59
C ASP A 166 -11.57 -16.00 17.44
N LEU A 167 -10.93 -15.41 16.42
CA LEU A 167 -11.04 -13.98 16.13
C LEU A 167 -12.40 -13.62 15.49
N ASN A 168 -12.80 -12.36 15.63
CA ASN A 168 -14.02 -11.85 15.00
C ASN A 168 -13.76 -11.44 13.54
N TYR A 169 -14.35 -12.18 12.60
CA TYR A 169 -14.24 -11.94 11.17
C TYR A 169 -15.49 -11.30 10.54
N GLY A 170 -16.54 -11.03 11.33
CA GLY A 170 -17.85 -10.63 10.82
C GLY A 170 -18.53 -11.70 9.95
N MET A 171 -18.02 -12.94 9.96
CA MET A 171 -18.58 -14.10 9.28
C MET A 171 -18.09 -15.41 9.90
N ASP A 172 -18.71 -16.53 9.52
CA ASP A 172 -18.25 -17.88 9.90
C ASP A 172 -16.77 -18.09 9.60
N TYR A 173 -16.03 -18.59 10.59
CA TYR A 173 -14.58 -18.79 10.48
C TYR A 173 -14.21 -19.76 9.35
N ALA A 174 -14.96 -20.86 9.19
CA ALA A 174 -14.65 -21.83 8.14
C ALA A 174 -14.78 -21.18 6.75
N LYS A 175 -15.77 -20.31 6.56
CA LYS A 175 -15.92 -19.49 5.34
C LYS A 175 -14.77 -18.50 5.17
N PHE A 176 -14.45 -17.71 6.20
CA PHE A 176 -13.32 -16.78 6.16
C PHE A 176 -12.02 -17.50 5.80
N ARG A 177 -11.72 -18.60 6.50
CA ARG A 177 -10.52 -19.42 6.30
C ARG A 177 -10.39 -19.89 4.86
N ARG A 178 -11.47 -20.35 4.23
CA ARG A 178 -11.44 -20.78 2.81
C ARG A 178 -11.09 -19.63 1.88
N ILE A 179 -11.75 -18.47 2.06
CA ILE A 179 -11.53 -17.28 1.24
C ILE A 179 -10.09 -16.76 1.42
N TRP A 180 -9.65 -16.62 2.68
CA TRP A 180 -8.35 -16.08 3.03
C TRP A 180 -7.20 -16.98 2.57
N ARG A 181 -7.28 -18.29 2.81
CA ARG A 181 -6.27 -19.24 2.32
C ARG A 181 -6.21 -19.26 0.80
N PHE A 182 -7.36 -19.25 0.12
CA PHE A 182 -7.39 -19.23 -1.34
C PHE A 182 -6.78 -17.94 -1.89
N TYR A 183 -7.06 -16.78 -1.28
CA TYR A 183 -6.40 -15.52 -1.59
C TYR A 183 -4.87 -15.63 -1.51
N LEU A 184 -4.33 -16.15 -0.40
CA LEU A 184 -2.89 -16.30 -0.22
C LEU A 184 -2.29 -17.28 -1.26
N ILE A 185 -2.89 -18.47 -1.44
CA ILE A 185 -2.43 -19.48 -2.41
C ILE A 185 -2.44 -18.92 -3.85
N TRP A 186 -3.53 -18.24 -4.21
CA TRP A 186 -3.68 -17.62 -5.52
C TRP A 186 -2.54 -16.65 -5.78
N PHE A 187 -2.24 -15.77 -4.81
CA PHE A 187 -1.19 -14.78 -4.99
C PHE A 187 0.23 -15.33 -4.90
N VAL A 188 0.47 -16.44 -4.19
CA VAL A 188 1.74 -17.18 -4.30
C VAL A 188 2.02 -17.52 -5.77
N ARG A 189 1.04 -18.12 -6.46
CA ARG A 189 1.22 -18.55 -7.86
C ARG A 189 1.18 -17.39 -8.83
N ASN A 190 0.24 -16.45 -8.65
CA ASN A 190 0.06 -15.32 -9.55
C ASN A 190 1.29 -14.40 -9.62
N PHE A 191 2.00 -14.21 -8.51
CA PHE A 191 3.26 -13.44 -8.47
C PHE A 191 4.50 -14.26 -8.85
N ALA A 192 4.41 -15.59 -8.89
CA ALA A 192 5.49 -16.46 -9.40
C ALA A 192 5.37 -16.75 -10.91
N SER A 193 4.22 -16.45 -11.52
CA SER A 193 3.99 -16.68 -12.95
C SER A 193 5.07 -16.05 -13.82
N CYS A 194 5.51 -16.80 -14.84
CA CYS A 194 6.58 -16.39 -15.75
C CYS A 194 7.85 -15.95 -14.98
N ASP A 195 8.28 -16.77 -14.00
CA ASP A 195 9.43 -16.50 -13.13
C ASP A 195 9.34 -15.14 -12.40
N GLY A 196 8.11 -14.70 -12.11
CA GLY A 196 7.81 -13.43 -11.45
C GLY A 196 7.92 -12.19 -12.36
N GLU A 197 8.05 -12.36 -13.67
CA GLU A 197 8.07 -11.23 -14.61
C GLU A 197 6.69 -10.77 -15.06
N TYR A 198 5.63 -11.54 -14.79
CA TYR A 198 4.28 -11.15 -15.19
C TYR A 198 3.69 -10.07 -14.27
N ASN A 199 3.61 -10.36 -12.97
CA ASN A 199 3.20 -9.40 -11.93
C ASN A 199 4.40 -9.06 -11.06
N GLY A 200 4.53 -7.80 -10.68
CA GLY A 200 5.60 -7.34 -9.81
C GLY A 200 5.25 -6.02 -9.16
N ASN A 201 6.26 -5.23 -8.82
CA ASN A 201 6.05 -3.92 -8.21
C ASN A 201 6.74 -2.84 -8.98
N GLY A 202 5.99 -1.76 -9.22
CA GLY A 202 6.53 -0.52 -9.70
C GLY A 202 6.91 0.38 -8.53
N GLN A 203 8.13 0.89 -8.56
CA GLN A 203 8.57 1.96 -7.69
C GLN A 203 8.93 3.17 -8.53
N TYR A 204 8.37 4.33 -8.19
CA TYR A 204 8.52 5.55 -8.96
C TYR A 204 8.91 6.69 -8.04
N LEU A 205 10.03 7.34 -8.35
CA LEU A 205 10.42 8.60 -7.74
C LEU A 205 9.99 9.73 -8.66
N MET A 206 9.21 10.66 -8.13
CA MET A 206 8.58 11.73 -8.88
C MET A 206 8.86 13.09 -8.24
N VAL A 207 8.79 14.13 -9.05
CA VAL A 207 8.91 15.55 -8.68
C VAL A 207 7.83 16.33 -9.41
N HIS A 208 7.62 17.61 -9.06
CA HIS A 208 6.80 18.52 -9.86
C HIS A 208 7.24 18.51 -11.33
N SER A 209 6.25 18.50 -12.23
CA SER A 209 6.48 18.53 -13.69
C SER A 209 7.13 19.81 -14.16
#